data_AF-V6SRX5-F1
#
_entry.id   AF-V6SRX5-F1
#
_cell.length_a   1.000
_cell.length_b   1.000
_cell.length_c   1.000
_cell.angle_alpha   90.00
_cell.angle_beta   90.00
_cell.angle_gamma   90.00
#
_symmetry.space_group_name_H-M   'P 1'
#
loop_
_entity.id
_entity.type
_entity.pdbx_description
1 polymer ?
#
loop_
_entity_poly.entity_id
_entity_poly.type
_entity_poly.pdbx_seq_one_letter_code
_entity_poly.pdbx_strand_id
1 'polypeptide(L)' 'MNFYGFDTLGELINIKCFKENPSVKSSLTFLRKTDWARTKVEELYIRTLPKMKKE' A
#
# COMPACT_ATOMS: atom_id res chain seq x y z
N MET A 1 -9.22 0.44 -16.05
CA MET A 1 -8.36 -0.77 -15.87
C MET A 1 -7.21 -0.42 -14.93
N ASN A 2 -7.52 -0.13 -13.66
CA ASN A 2 -6.53 0.17 -12.62
C ASN A 2 -6.47 -1.03 -11.69
N PHE A 3 -5.55 -1.94 -12.01
CA PHE A 3 -5.24 -3.11 -11.21
C PHE A 3 -4.84 -2.66 -9.80
N TYR A 4 -5.58 -3.10 -8.77
CA TYR A 4 -5.26 -2.95 -7.35
C TYR A 4 -4.77 -1.56 -6.93
N GLY A 5 -5.63 -0.56 -7.07
CA GLY A 5 -5.36 0.80 -6.58
C GLY A 5 -5.32 0.86 -5.05
N PHE A 6 -4.88 2.01 -4.52
CA PHE A 6 -4.83 2.33 -3.09
C PHE A 6 -6.13 2.04 -2.32
N ASP A 7 -7.26 1.90 -3.01
CA ASP A 7 -8.55 1.50 -2.46
C ASP A 7 -8.50 0.12 -1.77
N THR A 8 -7.95 -0.90 -2.44
CA THR A 8 -7.82 -2.25 -1.86
C THR A 8 -6.79 -2.28 -0.73
N LEU A 9 -5.71 -1.50 -0.87
CA LEU A 9 -4.74 -1.29 0.20
C LEU A 9 -5.37 -0.58 1.41
N GLY A 10 -6.29 0.36 1.18
CA GLY A 10 -7.04 1.08 2.19
C GLY A 10 -8.13 0.25 2.87
N GLU A 11 -8.68 -0.77 2.19
CA GLU A 11 -9.57 -1.76 2.80
C GLU A 11 -8.81 -2.78 3.64
N LEU A 12 -7.67 -3.29 3.16
CA LEU A 12 -6.86 -4.27 3.87
C LEU A 12 -6.06 -3.65 5.01
N ILE A 13 -5.64 -2.41 4.83
CA ILE A 13 -4.94 -1.60 5.82
C ILE A 13 -5.82 -0.37 5.98
N ASN A 14 -6.66 -0.37 7.04
CA ASN A 14 -7.65 0.67 7.29
C ASN A 14 -6.98 2.00 7.74
N ILE A 15 -6.17 2.57 6.84
CA ILE A 15 -5.45 3.81 7.03
C ILE A 15 -6.07 4.85 6.11
N LYS A 16 -6.69 5.84 6.76
CA LYS A 16 -7.29 7.02 6.13
C LYS A 16 -6.36 7.74 5.16
N CYS A 17 -5.04 7.59 5.32
CA CYS A 17 -4.04 8.18 4.44
C CYS A 17 -4.29 7.83 2.96
N PHE A 18 -4.68 6.59 2.65
CA PHE A 18 -4.94 6.18 1.26
C PHE A 18 -6.28 6.69 0.70
N LYS A 19 -7.25 7.04 1.54
CA LYS A 19 -8.57 7.57 1.14
C LYS A 19 -8.61 9.09 1.08
N GLU A 20 -7.97 9.79 2.01
CA GLU A 20 -8.03 11.26 2.13
C GLU A 20 -6.91 11.98 1.39
N ASN A 21 -5.71 11.40 1.30
CA ASN A 21 -4.56 12.01 0.60
C ASN A 21 -3.76 10.91 -0.12
N PRO A 22 -4.24 10.43 -1.29
CA PRO A 22 -3.62 9.34 -2.04
C PRO A 22 -2.31 9.82 -2.71
N SER A 23 -1.31 10.14 -1.91
CA SER A 23 0.01 10.55 -2.34
C SER A 23 1.07 9.70 -1.64
N VAL A 24 2.03 9.23 -2.42
CA VAL A 24 3.13 8.37 -1.96
C VAL A 24 3.92 9.03 -0.84
N LYS A 25 4.16 10.36 -0.90
CA LYS A 25 4.89 11.09 0.16
C LYS A 25 4.13 11.12 1.49
N SER A 26 2.82 11.36 1.46
CA SER A 26 1.98 11.37 2.66
C SER A 26 1.91 9.98 3.28
N SER A 27 1.71 8.97 2.43
CA SER A 27 1.71 7.56 2.81
C SER A 27 3.03 7.15 3.45
N LEU A 28 4.18 7.45 2.83
CA LEU A 28 5.50 7.15 3.39
C LEU A 28 5.75 7.85 4.74
N THR A 29 5.28 9.08 4.91
CA THR A 29 5.42 9.80 6.19
C THR A 29 4.58 9.14 7.28
N PHE A 30 3.38 8.66 6.93
CA PHE A 30 2.51 7.93 7.84
C PHE A 30 3.07 6.53 8.19
N LEU A 31 3.54 5.79 7.18
CA LEU A 31 4.16 4.47 7.33
C LEU A 31 5.48 4.55 8.12
N ARG A 32 6.17 5.70 8.11
CA ARG A 32 7.34 5.97 8.98
C ARG A 32 6.98 6.05 10.47
N LYS A 33 5.80 6.58 10.80
CA LYS A 33 5.31 6.69 12.18
C LYS A 33 4.59 5.42 12.66
N THR A 34 4.15 4.58 11.73
CA THR A 34 3.28 3.43 11.99
C THR A 34 3.91 2.16 11.40
N ASP A 35 4.82 1.54 12.15
CA ASP A 35 5.60 0.39 11.66
C ASP A 35 4.75 -0.82 11.27
N TRP A 36 3.69 -1.15 12.02
CA TRP A 36 2.79 -2.26 11.66
C TRP A 36 2.10 -2.04 10.30
N ALA A 37 1.81 -0.78 9.95
CA ALA A 37 1.21 -0.44 8.67
C ALA A 37 2.22 -0.59 7.53
N ARG A 38 3.51 -0.27 7.76
CA ARG A 38 4.59 -0.53 6.80
C ARG A 38 4.69 -2.01 6.48
N THR A 39 4.77 -2.87 7.50
CA THR A 39 4.87 -4.32 7.32
C THR A 39 3.68 -4.86 6.54
N LYS A 40 2.47 -4.36 6.80
CA LYS A 40 1.27 -4.75 6.05
C LYS A 40 1.34 -4.33 4.57
N VAL A 41 1.81 -3.12 4.27
CA VAL A 41 2.00 -2.66 2.88
C VAL A 41 3.03 -3.52 2.16
N GLU A 42 4.16 -3.83 2.81
CA GLU A 42 5.20 -4.71 2.26
C GLU A 42 4.67 -6.12 1.99
N GLU A 43 3.95 -6.72 2.94
CA GLU A 43 3.35 -8.04 2.78
C GLU A 43 2.36 -8.05 1.61
N LEU A 44 1.54 -7.00 1.50
CA LEU A 44 0.63 -6.81 0.37
C LEU A 44 1.37 -6.65 -0.95
N TYR A 45 2.44 -5.86 -0.98
CA TYR A 45 3.27 -5.64 -2.17
C TYR A 45 3.93 -6.95 -2.63
N ILE A 46 4.44 -7.76 -1.71
CA ILE A 46 5.00 -9.10 -2.02
C ILE A 46 3.90 -10.04 -2.54
N ARG A 47 2.69 -9.97 -1.99
CA ARG A 47 1.53 -10.79 -2.44
C ARG A 47 0.95 -10.34 -3.78
N THR A 48 1.07 -9.06 -4.14
CA THR A 48 0.69 -8.49 -5.45
C THR A 48 1.85 -8.44 -6.45
N LEU A 49 3.04 -8.89 -6.05
CA LEU A 49 4.19 -9.13 -6.92
C LEU A 49 4.21 -10.47 -7.72
N PRO A 50 3.13 -11.27 -7.95
CA PRO A 50 3.23 -12.38 -8.88
C PRO A 50 3.20 -11.81 -10.31
N LYS A 51 4.30 -12.00 -11.05
CA LYS A 51 4.53 -11.78 -12.50
C LYS A 51 5.38 -10.58 -12.97
N MET A 52 6.28 -10.02 -12.15
CA MET A 52 7.34 -9.11 -12.68
C MET A 52 8.76 -9.68 -12.47
N LYS A 53 8.94 -11.00 -12.65
CA LYS A 53 10.23 -11.59 -13.01
C LYS A 53 10.06 -12.79 -13.96
N LYS A 54 10.91 -12.79 -14.99
CA LYS A 54 10.98 -13.58 -16.24
C LYS A 54 9.93 -13.15 -17.27
N GLU A 55 10.30 -12.49 -18.36
CA GLU A 55 11.51 -12.57 -19.21
C GLU A 55 11.90 -11.22 -19.78
#